data_AF-A0A6I1GB69-F1
#
_entry.id   AF-A0A6I1GB69-F1
#
_cell.length_a   1.000
_cell.length_b   1.000
_cell.length_c   1.000
_cell.angle_alpha   90.00
_cell.angle_beta   90.00
_cell.angle_gamma   90.00
#
_symmetry.space_group_name_H-M   'P 1'
#
loop_
_entity.id
_entity.type
_entity.pdbx_description
1 polymer ?
#
loop_
_entity_poly.entity_id
_entity_poly.type
_entity_poly.pdbx_seq_one_letter_code
_entity_poly.pdbx_strand_id
1 'polypeptide(L)'
;MVSSLWCSGPPLGTGGSSDDPVGIERSCLVRQRTAVCPRAHTPAYCCDVRIQWRTRRRGCTLLLMLALAEVQLATTGHPAPVQFDLWRHMVADAFTPVTLSRADDVEGDGFRSAIQARRLGDLALSWLTSEAQTVHRPADLIRARPSGQYFLNLVLRGCGSAVQDGRVATALPGQFLLVDGDRPFTLDFGCTFDDICLMIPKDMLDTHLAAPELCTAVTVDGTTASGAMVLGVLRALRSQRVNPSPRETAGITEHIVPLISLAVSEAAMPSAPSPRTALLQAVLDEIDNHFADPDLTTGEVARRVSISVSYLTKLLASRGTTFGHLLQQRRLDHAWAVLAPDGPPTATITSVAHGSGFRDSAHFSRAFRARFGITPSQRRAGP
;
A
#
# COMPACT_ATOMS: atom_id res chain seq x y z
N MET A 1 20.75 41.27 -29.59
CA MET A 1 20.19 40.44 -30.67
C MET A 1 19.20 39.48 -30.06
N VAL A 2 17.98 39.45 -30.58
CA VAL A 2 16.89 38.57 -30.11
C VAL A 2 16.79 37.41 -31.10
N SER A 3 16.53 36.20 -30.61
CA SER A 3 15.92 35.15 -31.43
C SER A 3 14.76 34.55 -30.65
N SER A 4 13.61 34.50 -31.30
CA SER A 4 12.31 34.17 -30.71
C SER A 4 11.66 33.09 -31.55
N LEU A 5 11.15 32.03 -30.89
CA LEU A 5 10.31 31.02 -31.53
C LEU A 5 8.86 31.22 -31.09
N TRP A 6 8.00 31.50 -32.06
CA TRP A 6 6.55 31.56 -31.92
C TRP A 6 5.92 30.20 -32.29
N CYS A 7 4.85 29.82 -31.61
CA CYS A 7 3.87 28.89 -32.13
C CYS A 7 2.56 29.63 -32.38
N SER A 8 2.07 29.59 -33.62
CA SER A 8 0.89 30.32 -34.07
C SER A 8 -0.36 29.44 -34.04
N GLY A 9 -1.48 29.98 -33.57
CA GLY A 9 -2.84 29.43 -33.75
C GLY A 9 -3.75 30.47 -34.40
N PRO A 10 -4.79 30.08 -35.15
CA PRO A 10 -5.59 31.00 -35.96
C PRO A 10 -6.55 31.86 -35.13
N PRO A 11 -6.94 33.05 -35.61
CA PRO A 11 -7.89 33.92 -34.92
C PRO A 11 -9.33 33.45 -35.15
N LEU A 12 -10.14 33.41 -34.10
CA LEU A 12 -11.60 33.46 -34.22
C LEU A 12 -12.07 34.91 -34.08
N GLY A 13 -13.04 35.27 -34.91
CA GLY A 13 -13.42 36.66 -35.22
C GLY A 13 -14.15 37.41 -34.10
N THR A 14 -14.22 38.72 -34.28
CA THR A 14 -14.70 39.73 -33.34
C THR A 14 -16.22 39.88 -33.28
N GLY A 15 -16.75 40.10 -32.08
CA GLY A 15 -18.09 40.65 -31.81
C GLY A 15 -18.76 39.95 -30.61
N GLY A 16 -19.19 40.62 -29.54
CA GLY A 16 -19.00 42.03 -29.14
C GLY A 16 -20.02 42.43 -28.06
N SER A 17 -19.56 42.99 -26.92
CA SER A 17 -20.34 43.55 -25.78
C SER A 17 -21.35 42.60 -25.09
N SER A 18 -21.58 42.64 -23.76
CA SER A 18 -21.02 43.44 -22.66
C SER A 18 -21.47 42.84 -21.32
N ASP A 19 -20.81 43.03 -20.17
CA ASP A 19 -19.42 43.44 -19.84
C ASP A 19 -19.21 43.13 -18.34
N ASP A 20 -17.98 42.87 -17.88
CA ASP A 20 -17.62 42.88 -16.45
C ASP A 20 -16.12 43.23 -16.29
N PRO A 21 -15.68 43.96 -15.23
CA PRO A 21 -14.35 44.54 -15.17
C PRO A 21 -13.33 43.65 -14.44
N VAL A 22 -12.07 43.73 -14.88
CA VAL A 22 -10.79 43.69 -14.14
C VAL A 22 -9.72 43.18 -15.11
N GLY A 23 -9.06 44.13 -15.77
CA GLY A 23 -7.84 43.83 -16.54
C GLY A 23 -6.69 43.53 -15.59
N ILE A 24 -6.16 42.30 -15.62
CA ILE A 24 -4.92 41.96 -14.91
C ILE A 24 -3.76 42.13 -15.89
N GLU A 25 -3.08 43.28 -15.81
CA GLU A 25 -1.74 43.42 -16.39
C GLU A 25 -0.78 42.39 -15.76
N ARG A 26 -0.13 41.59 -16.60
CA ARG A 26 0.91 40.66 -16.17
C ARG A 26 2.27 41.34 -16.25
N SER A 27 2.76 41.85 -15.13
CA SER A 27 4.16 42.30 -15.00
C SER A 27 4.87 41.56 -13.85
N CYS A 28 5.92 40.81 -14.19
CA CYS A 28 6.76 40.12 -13.21
C CYS A 28 7.97 41.01 -12.89
N LEU A 29 7.96 41.68 -11.74
CA LEU A 29 8.97 42.68 -11.39
C LEU A 29 10.00 42.10 -10.41
N VAL A 30 11.05 41.48 -10.96
CA VAL A 30 12.18 40.95 -10.19
C VAL A 30 12.99 42.10 -9.58
N ARG A 31 12.73 42.43 -8.31
CA ARG A 31 13.61 43.33 -7.54
C ARG A 31 14.74 42.53 -6.89
N GLN A 32 15.88 42.45 -7.56
CA GLN A 32 17.14 42.18 -6.86
C GLN A 32 17.44 43.34 -5.91
N ARG A 33 17.66 43.04 -4.63
CA ARG A 33 18.34 43.95 -3.68
C ARG A 33 19.67 43.32 -3.31
N THR A 34 20.75 43.88 -3.84
CA THR A 34 22.10 43.63 -3.34
C THR A 34 22.25 44.26 -1.96
N ALA A 35 22.66 43.47 -0.97
CA ALA A 35 23.14 43.95 0.31
C ALA A 35 24.59 43.48 0.46
N VAL A 36 25.54 44.41 0.40
CA VAL A 36 26.96 44.13 0.61
C VAL A 36 27.24 44.10 2.11
N CYS A 37 27.70 42.97 2.63
CA CYS A 37 28.18 42.87 4.01
C CYS A 37 29.72 42.99 4.05
N PRO A 38 30.30 44.06 4.61
CA PRO A 38 31.73 44.30 4.55
C PRO A 38 32.49 43.60 5.68
N ARG A 39 32.77 42.29 5.53
CA ARG A 39 33.91 41.51 6.11
C ARG A 39 33.62 39.99 6.11
N ALA A 40 34.01 39.29 5.05
CA ALA A 40 34.40 37.87 5.07
C ALA A 40 35.05 37.48 3.73
N HIS A 41 36.29 36.99 3.74
CA HIS A 41 36.97 36.47 2.55
C HIS A 41 36.80 34.94 2.46
N THR A 42 35.63 34.46 2.04
CA THR A 42 35.44 33.15 1.37
C THR A 42 34.00 33.01 0.86
N PRO A 43 33.76 32.54 -0.38
CA PRO A 43 32.40 32.37 -0.91
C PRO A 43 31.79 31.03 -0.48
N ALA A 44 31.03 31.02 0.61
CA ALA A 44 30.14 29.93 0.96
C ALA A 44 28.73 30.20 0.41
N TYR A 45 28.25 29.36 -0.51
CA TYR A 45 26.89 29.44 -1.06
C TYR A 45 25.85 28.85 -0.08
N CYS A 46 25.63 29.53 1.05
CA CYS A 46 24.46 29.28 1.89
C CYS A 46 23.22 29.90 1.27
N CYS A 47 22.58 29.17 0.35
CA CYS A 47 21.21 29.45 -0.06
C CYS A 47 20.23 29.09 1.07
N ASP A 48 20.05 30.01 2.02
CA ASP A 48 18.99 29.94 3.04
C ASP A 48 17.62 30.21 2.38
N VAL A 49 17.09 29.20 1.68
CA VAL A 49 15.80 29.24 1.00
C VAL A 49 14.68 29.08 2.03
N ARG A 50 14.44 30.14 2.82
CA ARG A 50 13.21 30.31 3.59
C ARG A 50 12.01 30.45 2.66
N ILE A 51 11.38 29.33 2.31
CA ILE A 51 10.08 29.31 1.64
C ILE A 51 9.00 29.78 2.63
N GLN A 52 8.86 31.11 2.78
CA GLN A 52 7.73 31.68 3.49
C GLN A 52 6.46 31.57 2.62
N TRP A 53 5.71 30.48 2.84
CA TRP A 53 4.34 30.32 2.33
C TRP A 53 3.41 31.37 2.94
N ARG A 54 3.43 32.60 2.41
CA ARG A 54 2.51 33.68 2.82
C ARG A 54 1.13 33.46 2.20
N THR A 55 0.46 32.40 2.65
CA THR A 55 -0.90 31.99 2.26
C THR A 55 -1.95 33.00 2.72
N ARG A 56 -2.12 34.09 1.96
CA ARG A 56 -3.31 34.93 2.08
C ARG A 56 -4.47 34.23 1.37
N ARG A 57 -5.40 33.69 2.19
CA ARG A 57 -6.51 32.76 1.88
C ARG A 57 -6.07 31.30 1.63
N ARG A 58 -6.26 30.49 2.67
CA ARG A 58 -6.35 29.02 2.58
C ARG A 58 -7.64 28.67 1.81
N GLY A 59 -7.57 27.76 0.83
CA GLY A 59 -8.76 27.12 0.23
C GLY A 59 -8.86 27.08 -1.31
N CYS A 60 -8.09 27.87 -2.07
CA CYS A 60 -8.39 28.04 -3.51
C CYS A 60 -7.59 27.17 -4.50
N THR A 61 -6.46 26.56 -4.11
CA THR A 61 -5.59 25.85 -5.08
C THR A 61 -6.21 24.55 -5.61
N LEU A 62 -6.93 23.80 -4.76
CA LEU A 62 -7.53 22.52 -5.14
C LEU A 62 -8.76 22.72 -6.05
N LEU A 63 -9.53 23.80 -5.83
CA LEU A 63 -10.70 24.13 -6.65
C LEU A 63 -10.36 24.38 -8.12
N LEU A 64 -9.12 24.78 -8.42
CA LEU A 64 -8.65 25.00 -9.79
C LEU A 64 -8.11 23.72 -10.46
N MET A 65 -7.68 22.73 -9.68
CA MET A 65 -7.26 21.42 -10.23
C MET A 65 -8.47 20.54 -10.58
N LEU A 66 -9.60 20.72 -9.89
CA LEU A 66 -10.86 20.02 -10.13
C LEU A 66 -11.54 20.32 -11.49
N ALA A 67 -10.97 21.20 -12.32
CA ALA A 67 -11.41 21.48 -13.68
C ALA A 67 -10.72 20.63 -14.76
N LEU A 68 -9.68 19.86 -14.40
CA LEU A 68 -9.02 18.92 -15.31
C LEU A 68 -9.57 17.51 -15.07
N ALA A 69 -10.12 16.89 -16.12
CA ALA A 69 -10.71 15.55 -16.03
C ALA A 69 -9.68 14.43 -15.81
N GLU A 70 -8.39 14.75 -15.86
CA GLU A 70 -7.26 13.84 -15.66
C GLU A 70 -6.12 14.60 -15.00
N VAL A 71 -5.59 14.05 -13.89
CA VAL A 71 -4.46 14.60 -13.13
C VAL A 71 -3.33 13.58 -13.17
N GLN A 72 -2.13 13.99 -13.60
CA GLN A 72 -0.93 13.15 -13.58
C GLN A 72 0.15 13.84 -12.74
N LEU A 73 0.64 13.12 -11.73
CA LEU A 73 1.66 13.57 -10.79
C LEU A 73 2.74 12.48 -10.65
N ALA A 74 4.01 12.86 -10.63
CA ALA A 74 5.13 11.92 -10.51
C ALA A 74 6.28 12.53 -9.70
N THR A 75 7.01 11.68 -8.97
CA THR A 75 8.22 12.09 -8.24
C THR A 75 9.45 12.16 -9.14
N THR A 76 9.44 11.43 -10.26
CA THR A 76 10.49 11.47 -11.27
C THR A 76 10.63 12.88 -11.86
N GLY A 77 11.86 13.39 -11.92
CA GLY A 77 12.14 14.78 -12.30
C GLY A 77 12.43 15.70 -11.10
N HIS A 78 12.09 15.29 -9.88
CA HIS A 78 12.51 15.96 -8.65
C HIS A 78 13.83 15.37 -8.10
N PRO A 79 14.62 16.13 -7.31
CA PRO A 79 15.82 15.61 -6.66
C PRO A 79 15.50 14.43 -5.72
N ALA A 80 16.32 13.37 -5.74
CA ALA A 80 16.07 12.14 -4.98
C ALA A 80 15.60 12.36 -3.53
N PRO A 81 16.30 13.16 -2.68
CA PRO A 81 15.95 13.26 -1.25
C PRO A 81 14.58 13.87 -0.92
N VAL A 82 13.91 14.53 -1.89
CA VAL A 82 12.56 15.07 -1.70
C VAL A 82 11.46 14.22 -2.33
N GLN A 83 11.80 13.15 -3.05
CA GLN A 83 10.84 12.34 -3.81
C GLN A 83 9.83 11.62 -2.91
N PHE A 84 10.28 11.01 -1.82
CA PHE A 84 9.38 10.35 -0.88
C PHE A 84 8.45 11.36 -0.17
N ASP A 85 8.98 12.50 0.26
CA ASP A 85 8.16 13.54 0.90
C ASP A 85 7.14 14.15 -0.05
N LEU A 86 7.49 14.37 -1.32
CA LEU A 86 6.54 14.75 -2.35
C LEU A 86 5.44 13.69 -2.54
N TRP A 87 5.82 12.40 -2.59
CA TRP A 87 4.89 11.29 -2.68
C TRP A 87 3.89 11.25 -1.50
N ARG A 88 4.36 11.47 -0.27
CA ARG A 88 3.49 11.52 0.93
C ARG A 88 2.37 12.56 0.80
N HIS A 89 2.69 13.74 0.25
CA HIS A 89 1.69 14.77 -0.03
C HIS A 89 0.76 14.37 -1.18
N MET A 90 1.30 13.84 -2.28
CA MET A 90 0.51 13.38 -3.44
C MET A 90 -0.55 12.33 -3.04
N VAL A 91 -0.20 11.35 -2.21
CA VAL A 91 -1.15 10.32 -1.73
C VAL A 91 -2.20 10.93 -0.79
N ALA A 92 -1.79 11.80 0.14
CA ALA A 92 -2.71 12.43 1.09
C ALA A 92 -3.75 13.34 0.41
N ASP A 93 -3.37 13.99 -0.70
CA ASP A 93 -4.26 14.84 -1.50
C ASP A 93 -5.11 14.05 -2.52
N ALA A 94 -4.57 12.98 -3.12
CA ALA A 94 -5.28 12.17 -4.12
C ALA A 94 -6.31 11.20 -3.51
N PHE A 95 -6.09 10.75 -2.27
CA PHE A 95 -6.94 9.76 -1.59
C PHE A 95 -7.48 10.33 -0.26
N THR A 96 -6.75 10.08 0.84
CA THR A 96 -7.14 10.44 2.19
C THR A 96 -5.87 10.56 3.06
N PRO A 97 -5.88 11.30 4.19
CA PRO A 97 -4.72 11.33 5.08
C PRO A 97 -4.34 9.93 5.58
N VAL A 98 -3.11 9.54 5.29
CA VAL A 98 -2.48 8.27 5.67
C VAL A 98 -1.04 8.52 6.11
N THR A 99 -0.51 7.61 6.93
CA THR A 99 0.93 7.50 7.20
C THR A 99 1.55 6.59 6.15
N LEU A 100 2.74 6.95 5.68
CA LEU A 100 3.50 6.21 4.67
C LEU A 100 4.91 5.95 5.19
N SER A 101 5.36 4.71 5.08
CA SER A 101 6.75 4.29 5.32
C SER A 101 7.30 3.58 4.09
N ARG A 102 8.61 3.74 3.84
CA ARG A 102 9.35 2.91 2.87
C ARG A 102 9.56 1.52 3.48
N ALA A 103 9.77 0.50 2.65
CA ALA A 103 10.30 -0.77 3.15
C ALA A 103 11.75 -0.57 3.65
N ASP A 104 12.12 -1.26 4.74
CA ASP A 104 13.40 -1.08 5.45
C ASP A 104 14.64 -1.47 4.63
N ASP A 105 14.46 -2.17 3.51
CA ASP A 105 15.48 -2.75 2.64
C ASP A 105 15.79 -1.92 1.38
N VAL A 106 15.13 -0.77 1.18
CA VAL A 106 15.34 0.07 -0.01
C VAL A 106 16.56 0.99 0.16
N GLU A 107 17.71 0.57 -0.38
CA GLU A 107 18.92 1.39 -0.43
C GLU A 107 18.74 2.67 -1.28
N GLY A 108 19.11 3.82 -0.71
CA GLY A 108 19.24 5.11 -1.40
C GLY A 108 18.09 6.10 -1.21
N ASP A 109 18.37 7.37 -1.48
CA ASP A 109 17.48 8.50 -1.16
C ASP A 109 16.31 8.70 -2.15
N GLY A 110 16.33 8.00 -3.30
CA GLY A 110 15.31 8.15 -4.34
C GLY A 110 14.04 7.34 -4.06
N PHE A 111 12.91 7.78 -4.63
CA PHE A 111 11.62 7.08 -4.53
C PHE A 111 10.78 7.37 -5.77
N ARG A 112 10.84 6.51 -6.79
CA ARG A 112 10.17 6.75 -8.09
C ARG A 112 8.75 6.22 -8.09
N SER A 113 7.78 7.13 -8.04
CA SER A 113 6.36 6.81 -8.03
C SER A 113 5.55 7.84 -8.81
N ALA A 114 4.39 7.41 -9.30
CA ALA A 114 3.45 8.25 -10.04
C ALA A 114 1.99 7.87 -9.71
N ILE A 115 1.12 8.88 -9.70
CA ILE A 115 -0.34 8.75 -9.65
C ILE A 115 -0.91 9.43 -10.89
N GLN A 116 -1.80 8.73 -11.58
CA GLN A 116 -2.68 9.30 -12.59
C GLN A 116 -4.11 9.07 -12.11
N ALA A 117 -4.94 10.11 -12.06
CA ALA A 117 -6.29 10.04 -11.49
C ALA A 117 -7.34 10.66 -12.44
N ARG A 118 -8.51 10.03 -12.52
CA ARG A 118 -9.67 10.45 -13.30
C ARG A 118 -10.97 10.22 -12.53
N ARG A 119 -11.95 11.11 -12.71
CA ARG A 119 -13.33 10.91 -12.22
C ARG A 119 -14.13 10.04 -13.17
N LEU A 120 -14.94 9.14 -12.61
CA LEU A 120 -15.94 8.34 -13.30
C LEU A 120 -17.27 8.54 -12.56
N GLY A 121 -17.92 9.67 -12.84
CA GLY A 121 -19.07 10.12 -12.07
C GLY A 121 -18.66 10.41 -10.62
N ASP A 122 -19.35 9.77 -9.67
CA ASP A 122 -19.06 9.87 -8.24
C ASP A 122 -17.93 8.95 -7.77
N LEU A 123 -17.51 8.00 -8.62
CA LEU A 123 -16.30 7.22 -8.42
C LEU A 123 -15.05 8.03 -8.80
N ALA A 124 -13.94 7.75 -8.13
CA ALA A 124 -12.62 8.24 -8.53
C ALA A 124 -11.68 7.07 -8.80
N LEU A 125 -11.11 7.05 -10.00
CA LEU A 125 -10.25 5.98 -10.50
C LEU A 125 -8.81 6.50 -10.56
N SER A 126 -7.90 5.83 -9.87
CA SER A 126 -6.47 6.16 -9.85
C SER A 126 -5.64 4.99 -10.32
N TRP A 127 -4.57 5.29 -11.05
CA TRP A 127 -3.54 4.34 -11.45
C TRP A 127 -2.24 4.73 -10.76
N LEU A 128 -1.62 3.77 -10.09
CA LEU A 128 -0.38 3.96 -9.36
C LEU A 128 0.72 3.08 -9.95
N THR A 129 1.91 3.63 -10.05
CA THR A 129 3.16 2.88 -10.16
C THR A 129 4.06 3.39 -9.04
N SER A 130 4.60 2.50 -8.20
CA SER A 130 5.40 2.92 -7.05
C SER A 130 6.44 1.88 -6.63
N GLU A 131 7.46 2.37 -5.91
CA GLU A 131 8.37 1.54 -5.13
C GLU A 131 7.70 0.98 -3.86
N ALA A 132 8.38 0.04 -3.21
CA ALA A 132 7.91 -0.70 -2.05
C ALA A 132 7.63 0.23 -0.86
N GLN A 133 6.46 0.06 -0.24
CA GLN A 133 5.97 0.93 0.82
C GLN A 133 4.83 0.29 1.61
N THR A 134 4.65 0.78 2.83
CA THR A 134 3.49 0.48 3.66
C THR A 134 2.65 1.74 3.84
N VAL A 135 1.35 1.63 3.58
CA VAL A 135 0.33 2.66 3.81
C VAL A 135 -0.43 2.28 5.07
N HIS A 136 -0.45 3.15 6.08
CA HIS A 136 -1.18 2.91 7.32
C HIS A 136 -2.17 4.04 7.60
N ARG A 137 -3.44 3.71 7.82
CA ARG A 137 -4.47 4.66 8.25
C ARG A 137 -4.91 4.37 9.69
N PRO A 138 -4.34 5.05 10.69
CA PRO A 138 -4.71 4.87 12.09
C PRO A 138 -6.03 5.58 12.44
N ALA A 139 -6.59 5.19 13.60
CA ALA A 139 -7.92 5.63 14.05
C ALA A 139 -8.01 7.14 14.37
N ASP A 140 -6.90 7.82 14.67
CA ASP A 140 -6.85 9.26 14.91
C ASP A 140 -6.97 10.06 13.60
N LEU A 141 -6.29 9.65 12.52
CA LEU A 141 -6.47 10.26 11.20
C LEU A 141 -7.90 10.08 10.68
N ILE A 142 -8.51 8.91 10.92
CA ILE A 142 -9.92 8.64 10.59
C ILE A 142 -10.85 9.57 11.36
N ARG A 143 -10.68 9.72 12.69
CA ARG A 143 -11.49 10.65 13.50
C ARG A 143 -11.32 12.11 13.08
N ALA A 144 -10.11 12.51 12.67
CA ALA A 144 -9.84 13.88 12.23
C ALA A 144 -10.42 14.19 10.84
N ARG A 145 -10.41 13.21 9.93
CA ARG A 145 -10.97 13.33 8.58
C ARG A 145 -11.43 11.95 8.07
N PRO A 146 -12.71 11.60 8.21
CA PRO A 146 -13.31 10.46 7.52
C PRO A 146 -13.14 10.58 6.00
N SER A 147 -13.05 9.45 5.29
CA SER A 147 -13.10 9.43 3.82
C SER A 147 -14.52 9.25 3.31
N GLY A 148 -15.40 8.53 4.02
CA GLY A 148 -16.72 8.18 3.51
C GLY A 148 -16.67 7.27 2.27
N GLN A 149 -15.58 6.51 2.12
CA GLN A 149 -15.23 5.77 0.92
C GLN A 149 -14.56 4.44 1.24
N TYR A 150 -14.86 3.42 0.43
CA TYR A 150 -14.05 2.22 0.27
C TYR A 150 -12.94 2.44 -0.76
N PHE A 151 -11.82 1.74 -0.58
CA PHE A 151 -10.72 1.66 -1.54
C PHE A 151 -10.61 0.22 -2.07
N LEU A 152 -10.91 0.04 -3.36
CA LEU A 152 -10.64 -1.20 -4.08
C LEU A 152 -9.29 -1.08 -4.77
N ASN A 153 -8.34 -1.94 -4.43
CA ASN A 153 -6.96 -1.91 -4.95
C ASN A 153 -6.73 -3.16 -5.80
N LEU A 154 -6.60 -2.98 -7.11
CA LEU A 154 -6.41 -4.03 -8.12
C LEU A 154 -4.94 -4.11 -8.57
N VAL A 155 -4.24 -5.11 -8.04
CA VAL A 155 -2.84 -5.37 -8.36
C VAL A 155 -2.70 -5.75 -9.84
N LEU A 156 -1.89 -5.02 -10.58
CA LEU A 156 -1.53 -5.31 -11.98
C LEU A 156 -0.11 -5.86 -12.11
N ARG A 157 0.79 -5.47 -11.21
CA ARG A 157 2.16 -5.94 -11.08
C ARG A 157 2.59 -5.87 -9.62
N GLY A 158 3.47 -6.79 -9.21
CA GLY A 158 3.94 -6.88 -7.82
C GLY A 158 2.95 -7.67 -6.97
N CYS A 159 2.85 -7.33 -5.69
CA CYS A 159 1.85 -7.83 -4.76
C CYS A 159 1.44 -6.72 -3.80
N GLY A 160 0.23 -6.83 -3.25
CA GLY A 160 -0.24 -5.99 -2.16
C GLY A 160 -0.94 -6.86 -1.12
N SER A 161 -0.84 -6.49 0.16
CA SER A 161 -1.61 -7.11 1.23
C SER A 161 -2.39 -6.06 2.01
N ALA A 162 -3.54 -6.46 2.55
CA ALA A 162 -4.39 -5.61 3.37
C ALA A 162 -4.57 -6.24 4.75
N VAL A 163 -4.43 -5.43 5.79
CA VAL A 163 -4.78 -5.76 7.17
C VAL A 163 -5.89 -4.83 7.63
N GLN A 164 -7.05 -5.38 7.98
CA GLN A 164 -8.18 -4.62 8.54
C GLN A 164 -9.04 -5.53 9.42
N ASP A 165 -9.48 -5.02 10.57
CA ASP A 165 -10.30 -5.75 11.56
C ASP A 165 -9.71 -7.12 11.98
N GLY A 166 -8.38 -7.21 12.10
CA GLY A 166 -7.67 -8.44 12.47
C GLY A 166 -7.56 -9.49 11.36
N ARG A 167 -8.15 -9.25 10.18
CA ARG A 167 -8.00 -10.10 8.99
C ARG A 167 -6.83 -9.63 8.13
N VAL A 168 -6.25 -10.58 7.41
CA VAL A 168 -5.16 -10.35 6.45
C VAL A 168 -5.51 -10.99 5.12
N ALA A 169 -5.46 -10.20 4.05
CA ALA A 169 -5.60 -10.69 2.68
C ALA A 169 -4.41 -10.26 1.81
N THR A 170 -4.14 -11.00 0.74
CA THR A 170 -3.04 -10.71 -0.19
C THR A 170 -3.55 -10.86 -1.62
N ALA A 171 -3.31 -9.85 -2.44
CA ALA A 171 -3.59 -9.88 -3.87
C ALA A 171 -2.30 -9.99 -4.68
N LEU A 172 -2.35 -10.90 -5.65
CA LEU A 172 -1.37 -11.08 -6.72
C LEU A 172 -1.88 -10.40 -8.02
N PRO A 173 -1.07 -10.29 -9.08
CA PRO A 173 -1.47 -9.63 -10.32
C PRO A 173 -2.76 -10.23 -10.93
N GLY A 174 -3.76 -9.37 -11.13
CA GLY A 174 -5.11 -9.75 -11.57
C GLY A 174 -6.12 -9.95 -10.43
N GLN A 175 -5.70 -9.91 -9.16
CA GLN A 175 -6.57 -9.98 -7.99
C GLN A 175 -6.73 -8.59 -7.35
N PHE A 176 -7.80 -8.39 -6.60
CA PHE A 176 -8.04 -7.11 -5.91
C PHE A 176 -8.50 -7.28 -4.45
N LEU A 177 -8.24 -6.24 -3.66
CA LEU A 177 -8.58 -6.12 -2.24
C LEU A 177 -9.56 -4.97 -2.04
N LEU A 178 -10.54 -5.13 -1.16
CA LEU A 178 -11.37 -4.02 -0.66
C LEU A 178 -10.97 -3.68 0.77
N VAL A 179 -10.80 -2.38 1.07
CA VAL A 179 -10.71 -1.89 2.46
C VAL A 179 -11.70 -0.74 2.69
N ASP A 180 -12.32 -0.73 3.87
CA ASP A 180 -13.08 0.42 4.36
C ASP A 180 -12.10 1.53 4.75
N GLY A 181 -12.27 2.72 4.19
CA GLY A 181 -11.46 3.85 4.58
C GLY A 181 -11.65 4.27 6.04
N ASP A 182 -12.88 4.29 6.56
CA ASP A 182 -13.21 4.83 7.89
C ASP A 182 -12.98 3.83 9.03
N ARG A 183 -12.24 2.75 8.76
CA ARG A 183 -11.78 1.77 9.75
C ARG A 183 -10.27 1.63 9.65
N PRO A 184 -9.54 1.41 10.76
CA PRO A 184 -8.09 1.29 10.70
C PRO A 184 -7.64 0.22 9.72
N PHE A 185 -6.69 0.56 8.85
CA PHE A 185 -6.12 -0.39 7.89
C PHE A 185 -4.62 -0.18 7.69
N THR A 186 -3.97 -1.25 7.22
CA THR A 186 -2.65 -1.21 6.63
C THR A 186 -2.73 -1.84 5.24
N LEU A 187 -2.21 -1.17 4.21
CA LEU A 187 -1.87 -1.77 2.93
C LEU A 187 -0.36 -1.89 2.85
N ASP A 188 0.16 -3.09 2.59
CA ASP A 188 1.60 -3.32 2.49
C ASP A 188 1.99 -3.85 1.11
N PHE A 189 2.93 -3.15 0.47
CA PHE A 189 3.45 -3.42 -0.86
C PHE A 189 4.95 -3.69 -0.77
N GLY A 190 5.33 -4.92 -0.41
CA GLY A 190 6.73 -5.32 -0.21
C GLY A 190 7.60 -5.41 -1.48
N CYS A 191 7.17 -4.85 -2.61
CA CYS A 191 7.95 -4.76 -3.84
C CYS A 191 7.43 -3.62 -4.73
N THR A 192 8.17 -3.26 -5.79
CA THR A 192 7.67 -2.34 -6.83
C THR A 192 6.37 -2.86 -7.44
N PHE A 193 5.35 -2.02 -7.53
CA PHE A 193 4.00 -2.43 -7.94
C PHE A 193 3.35 -1.47 -8.93
N ASP A 194 2.40 -2.01 -9.69
CA ASP A 194 1.44 -1.26 -10.52
C ASP A 194 0.02 -1.63 -10.04
N ASP A 195 -0.85 -0.64 -9.80
CA ASP A 195 -2.17 -0.81 -9.18
C ASP A 195 -3.24 0.07 -9.85
N ILE A 196 -4.50 -0.39 -9.79
CA ILE A 196 -5.68 0.44 -10.03
C ILE A 196 -6.44 0.58 -8.71
N CYS A 197 -6.42 1.78 -8.13
CA CYS A 197 -7.23 2.11 -6.96
C CYS A 197 -8.54 2.76 -7.40
N LEU A 198 -9.68 2.11 -7.12
CA LEU A 198 -11.01 2.69 -7.27
C LEU A 198 -11.55 3.11 -5.90
N MET A 199 -11.80 4.41 -5.75
CA MET A 199 -12.49 5.00 -4.61
C MET A 199 -14.00 4.96 -4.86
N ILE A 200 -14.73 4.31 -3.95
CA ILE A 200 -16.18 4.10 -4.04
C ILE A 200 -16.83 4.75 -2.82
N PRO A 201 -17.74 5.74 -3.00
CA PRO A 201 -18.54 6.28 -1.90
C PRO A 201 -19.30 5.18 -1.15
N LYS A 202 -19.37 5.31 0.19
CA LYS A 202 -20.00 4.30 1.05
C LYS A 202 -21.49 4.14 0.79
N ASP A 203 -22.20 5.26 0.67
CA ASP A 203 -23.63 5.30 0.33
C ASP A 203 -23.96 4.60 -0.99
N MET A 204 -23.03 4.55 -1.94
CA MET A 204 -23.18 3.73 -3.15
C MET A 204 -23.01 2.24 -2.86
N LEU A 205 -21.91 1.81 -2.23
CA LEU A 205 -21.59 0.39 -2.09
C LEU A 205 -22.39 -0.32 -0.99
N ASP A 206 -22.63 0.34 0.14
CA ASP A 206 -23.32 -0.24 1.30
C ASP A 206 -24.77 -0.64 0.96
N THR A 207 -25.43 0.07 0.02
CA THR A 207 -26.78 -0.29 -0.46
C THR A 207 -26.84 -1.65 -1.17
N HIS A 208 -25.70 -2.18 -1.61
CA HIS A 208 -25.58 -3.48 -2.26
C HIS A 208 -24.96 -4.56 -1.36
N LEU A 209 -24.50 -4.23 -0.14
CA LEU A 209 -23.78 -5.15 0.74
C LEU A 209 -24.64 -5.54 1.95
N ALA A 210 -24.91 -6.83 2.13
CA ALA A 210 -25.69 -7.33 3.26
C ALA A 210 -24.93 -7.28 4.60
N ALA A 211 -23.60 -7.40 4.55
CA ALA A 211 -22.69 -7.30 5.70
C ALA A 211 -21.36 -6.65 5.25
N PRO A 212 -21.31 -5.32 5.12
CA PRO A 212 -20.15 -4.62 4.54
C PRO A 212 -18.84 -4.90 5.27
N GLU A 213 -18.89 -5.06 6.60
CA GLU A 213 -17.75 -5.41 7.43
C GLU A 213 -17.11 -6.76 7.08
N LEU A 214 -17.89 -7.73 6.58
CA LEU A 214 -17.34 -9.02 6.15
C LEU A 214 -16.62 -8.92 4.80
N CYS A 215 -16.95 -7.90 4.00
CA CYS A 215 -16.50 -7.74 2.62
C CYS A 215 -15.15 -7.00 2.45
N THR A 216 -14.51 -6.61 3.55
CA THR A 216 -13.18 -5.96 3.54
C THR A 216 -12.06 -6.91 3.97
N ALA A 217 -10.81 -6.59 3.61
CA ALA A 217 -9.65 -7.47 3.77
C ALA A 217 -9.93 -8.90 3.28
N VAL A 218 -10.54 -9.00 2.10
CA VAL A 218 -10.73 -10.23 1.32
C VAL A 218 -10.02 -10.10 -0.02
N THR A 219 -9.52 -11.22 -0.56
CA THR A 219 -8.93 -11.27 -1.92
C THR A 219 -9.99 -11.73 -2.91
N VAL A 220 -10.39 -10.87 -3.84
CA VAL A 220 -11.17 -11.30 -5.01
C VAL A 220 -10.21 -11.79 -6.08
N ASP A 221 -10.37 -13.05 -6.48
CA ASP A 221 -9.60 -13.62 -7.59
C ASP A 221 -10.21 -13.26 -8.94
N GLY A 222 -9.44 -12.59 -9.80
CA GLY A 222 -9.85 -12.17 -11.15
C GLY A 222 -10.05 -13.29 -12.16
N THR A 223 -9.95 -14.55 -11.75
CA THR A 223 -10.36 -15.73 -12.54
C THR A 223 -11.77 -16.23 -12.21
N THR A 224 -12.37 -15.74 -11.11
CA THR A 224 -13.80 -15.96 -10.80
C THR A 224 -14.70 -15.20 -11.79
N ALA A 225 -15.95 -15.61 -11.97
CA ALA A 225 -16.85 -14.98 -12.93
C ALA A 225 -17.06 -13.47 -12.65
N SER A 226 -17.36 -13.10 -11.40
CA SER A 226 -17.56 -11.71 -10.97
C SER A 226 -16.22 -10.94 -10.94
N GLY A 227 -15.16 -11.53 -10.38
CA GLY A 227 -13.83 -10.92 -10.33
C GLY A 227 -13.25 -10.62 -11.71
N ALA A 228 -13.41 -11.52 -12.68
CA ALA A 228 -12.96 -11.35 -14.06
C ALA A 228 -13.70 -10.19 -14.77
N MET A 229 -15.00 -10.00 -14.49
CA MET A 229 -15.77 -8.88 -15.05
C MET A 229 -15.31 -7.55 -14.46
N VAL A 230 -15.12 -7.43 -13.14
CA VAL A 230 -14.58 -6.20 -12.49
C VAL A 230 -13.19 -5.88 -13.06
N LEU A 231 -12.32 -6.89 -13.13
CA LEU A 231 -10.98 -6.80 -13.71
C LEU A 231 -11.02 -6.30 -15.17
N GLY A 232 -11.92 -6.83 -15.97
CA GLY A 232 -12.14 -6.44 -17.36
C GLY A 232 -12.56 -4.98 -17.49
N VAL A 233 -13.54 -4.53 -16.72
CA VAL A 233 -14.02 -3.14 -16.73
C VAL A 233 -12.93 -2.17 -16.28
N LEU A 234 -12.23 -2.43 -15.18
CA LEU A 234 -11.17 -1.54 -14.69
C LEU A 234 -9.98 -1.45 -15.65
N ARG A 235 -9.59 -2.56 -16.31
CA ARG A 235 -8.56 -2.56 -17.36
C ARG A 235 -9.01 -1.85 -18.63
N ALA A 236 -10.27 -2.02 -19.05
CA ALA A 236 -10.84 -1.31 -20.19
C ALA A 236 -10.89 0.21 -19.92
N LEU A 237 -11.30 0.64 -18.72
CA LEU A 237 -11.23 2.04 -18.32
C LEU A 237 -9.79 2.58 -18.40
N ARG A 238 -8.79 1.82 -17.93
CA ARG A 238 -7.36 2.22 -18.03
C ARG A 238 -6.88 2.40 -19.47
N SER A 239 -7.35 1.59 -20.43
CA SER A 239 -6.90 1.68 -21.82
C SER A 239 -7.58 2.79 -22.63
N GLN A 240 -8.70 3.35 -22.15
CA GLN A 240 -9.42 4.43 -22.81
C GLN A 240 -8.74 5.80 -22.63
N ARG A 241 -8.25 6.36 -23.75
CA ARG A 241 -7.66 7.70 -23.85
C ARG A 241 -8.68 8.84 -23.90
N VAL A 242 -9.94 8.52 -24.17
CA VAL A 242 -11.05 9.49 -24.19
C VAL A 242 -11.93 9.18 -22.98
N ASN A 243 -12.37 10.22 -22.29
CA ASN A 243 -13.25 10.05 -21.15
C ASN A 243 -14.66 9.65 -21.65
N PRO A 244 -15.33 8.69 -20.99
CA PRO A 244 -16.68 8.31 -21.37
C PRO A 244 -17.61 9.52 -21.33
N SER A 245 -18.61 9.57 -22.21
CA SER A 245 -19.67 10.57 -22.13
C SER A 245 -20.40 10.51 -20.78
N PRO A 246 -21.15 11.55 -20.36
CA PRO A 246 -21.92 11.50 -19.11
C PRO A 246 -22.89 10.31 -19.05
N ARG A 247 -23.47 9.90 -20.19
CA ARG A 247 -24.37 8.75 -20.29
C ARG A 247 -23.65 7.41 -20.11
N GLU A 248 -22.49 7.24 -20.75
CA GLU A 248 -21.66 6.05 -20.55
C GLU A 248 -21.12 5.99 -19.11
N THR A 249 -20.68 7.13 -18.58
CA THR A 249 -20.23 7.27 -17.19
C THR A 249 -21.29 6.81 -16.20
N ALA A 250 -22.54 7.26 -16.38
CA ALA A 250 -23.67 6.84 -15.54
C ALA A 250 -23.89 5.31 -15.63
N GLY A 251 -24.03 4.76 -16.83
CA GLY A 251 -24.27 3.31 -17.01
C GLY A 251 -23.12 2.42 -16.54
N ILE A 252 -21.85 2.84 -16.72
CA ILE A 252 -20.70 2.12 -16.18
C ILE A 252 -20.75 2.13 -14.65
N THR A 253 -21.07 3.27 -14.04
CA THR A 253 -21.16 3.44 -12.58
C THR A 253 -22.30 2.60 -11.99
N GLU A 254 -23.47 2.64 -12.61
CA GLU A 254 -24.67 1.85 -12.25
C GLU A 254 -24.42 0.33 -12.29
N HIS A 255 -23.55 -0.15 -13.17
CA HIS A 255 -23.27 -1.58 -13.31
C HIS A 255 -22.02 -2.06 -12.57
N ILE A 256 -20.98 -1.22 -12.40
CA ILE A 256 -19.74 -1.64 -11.76
C ILE A 256 -19.90 -1.80 -10.24
N VAL A 257 -20.70 -0.96 -9.57
CA VAL A 257 -20.85 -1.01 -8.11
C VAL A 257 -21.59 -2.27 -7.63
N PRO A 258 -22.75 -2.68 -8.21
CA PRO A 258 -23.38 -3.96 -7.88
C PRO A 258 -22.50 -5.16 -8.20
N LEU A 259 -21.73 -5.10 -9.29
CA LEU A 259 -20.81 -6.16 -9.68
C LEU A 259 -19.62 -6.29 -8.71
N ILE A 260 -19.09 -5.17 -8.20
CA ILE A 260 -18.09 -5.16 -7.14
C ILE A 260 -18.67 -5.76 -5.85
N SER A 261 -19.89 -5.36 -5.45
CA SER A 261 -20.58 -5.95 -4.30
C SER A 261 -20.68 -7.48 -4.41
N LEU A 262 -21.14 -7.99 -5.56
CA LEU A 262 -21.21 -9.43 -5.81
C LEU A 262 -19.82 -10.08 -5.69
N ALA A 263 -18.79 -9.48 -6.29
CA ALA A 263 -17.43 -10.01 -6.29
C ALA A 263 -16.83 -10.09 -4.87
N VAL A 264 -17.01 -9.06 -4.03
CA VAL A 264 -16.49 -9.07 -2.66
C VAL A 264 -17.35 -9.93 -1.72
N SER A 265 -18.67 -10.03 -1.95
CA SER A 265 -19.56 -10.89 -1.18
C SER A 265 -19.23 -12.37 -1.41
N GLU A 266 -19.03 -12.80 -2.66
CA GLU A 266 -18.59 -14.16 -3.00
C GLU A 266 -17.22 -14.49 -2.41
N ALA A 267 -16.28 -13.54 -2.42
CA ALA A 267 -14.95 -13.71 -1.81
C ALA A 267 -14.96 -13.69 -0.27
N ALA A 268 -15.95 -13.03 0.33
CA ALA A 268 -16.16 -12.99 1.78
C ALA A 268 -16.91 -14.21 2.31
N MET A 269 -17.69 -14.91 1.48
CA MET A 269 -18.21 -16.22 1.84
C MET A 269 -17.05 -17.20 2.12
N PRO A 270 -17.18 -18.11 3.11
CA PRO A 270 -16.22 -19.17 3.36
C PRO A 270 -16.11 -20.15 2.17
N SER A 271 -15.37 -19.74 1.15
CA SER A 271 -14.99 -20.58 0.03
C SER A 271 -14.15 -21.74 0.55
N ALA A 272 -14.47 -22.97 0.15
CA ALA A 272 -13.59 -24.11 0.39
C ALA A 272 -12.20 -23.75 -0.18
N PRO A 273 -11.13 -23.71 0.64
CA PRO A 273 -9.84 -23.23 0.18
C PRO A 273 -9.38 -24.07 -1.01
N SER A 274 -8.81 -23.42 -2.03
CA SER A 274 -8.29 -24.14 -3.20
C SER A 274 -7.40 -25.31 -2.72
N PRO A 275 -7.40 -26.49 -3.37
CA PRO A 275 -6.67 -27.64 -2.85
C PRO A 275 -5.19 -27.33 -2.54
N ARG A 276 -4.57 -26.42 -3.31
CA ARG A 276 -3.22 -25.92 -3.06
C ARG A 276 -3.13 -25.04 -1.80
N THR A 277 -4.09 -24.15 -1.58
CA THR A 277 -4.18 -23.30 -0.38
C THR A 277 -4.46 -24.14 0.86
N ALA A 278 -5.38 -25.10 0.76
CA ALA A 278 -5.73 -26.04 1.84
C ALA A 278 -4.52 -26.89 2.26
N LEU A 279 -3.80 -27.48 1.29
CA LEU A 279 -2.58 -28.25 1.54
C LEU A 279 -1.46 -27.39 2.13
N LEU A 280 -1.31 -26.14 1.68
CA LEU A 280 -0.32 -25.23 2.27
C LEU A 280 -0.69 -24.87 3.71
N GLN A 281 -1.96 -24.57 4.00
CA GLN A 281 -2.41 -24.28 5.36
C GLN A 281 -2.20 -25.49 6.27
N ALA A 282 -2.58 -26.70 5.83
CA ALA A 282 -2.33 -27.93 6.57
C ALA A 282 -0.82 -28.19 6.84
N VAL A 283 0.08 -27.81 5.93
CA VAL A 283 1.54 -27.86 6.18
C VAL A 283 1.97 -26.85 7.25
N LEU A 284 1.39 -25.64 7.26
CA LEU A 284 1.68 -24.64 8.30
C LEU A 284 1.12 -25.08 9.66
N ASP A 285 -0.12 -25.54 9.71
CA ASP A 285 -0.79 -26.02 10.91
C ASP A 285 -0.04 -27.22 11.53
N GLU A 286 0.44 -28.14 10.70
CA GLU A 286 1.22 -29.29 11.16
C GLU A 286 2.57 -28.86 11.79
N ILE A 287 3.23 -27.84 11.24
CA ILE A 287 4.43 -27.22 11.84
C ILE A 287 4.08 -26.50 13.13
N ASP A 288 2.99 -25.74 13.17
CA ASP A 288 2.61 -24.91 14.32
C ASP A 288 2.08 -25.76 15.50
N ASN A 289 1.54 -26.95 15.23
CA ASN A 289 1.17 -27.92 16.26
C ASN A 289 2.34 -28.77 16.79
N HIS A 290 3.44 -28.92 16.02
CA HIS A 290 4.52 -29.86 16.35
C HIS A 290 5.92 -29.22 16.39
N PHE A 291 6.07 -27.89 16.32
CA PHE A 291 7.39 -27.24 16.28
C PHE A 291 8.29 -27.62 17.47
N ALA A 292 7.72 -27.94 18.62
CA ALA A 292 8.44 -28.33 19.83
C ALA A 292 9.02 -29.76 19.76
N ASP A 293 8.58 -30.61 18.83
CA ASP A 293 9.15 -31.93 18.60
C ASP A 293 10.54 -31.76 17.94
N PRO A 294 11.65 -32.21 18.58
CA PRO A 294 13.00 -32.07 18.06
C PRO A 294 13.31 -33.01 16.88
N ASP A 295 12.47 -34.00 16.61
CA ASP A 295 12.58 -34.96 15.52
C ASP A 295 11.78 -34.55 14.27
N LEU A 296 10.85 -33.60 14.37
CA LEU A 296 9.97 -33.16 13.26
C LEU A 296 10.73 -32.84 11.95
N THR A 297 10.51 -33.69 10.94
CA THR A 297 11.11 -33.57 9.61
C THR A 297 10.12 -33.12 8.52
N THR A 298 10.66 -32.57 7.41
CA THR A 298 9.90 -32.31 6.19
C THR A 298 9.18 -33.56 5.66
N GLY A 299 9.76 -34.75 5.88
CA GLY A 299 9.18 -36.03 5.48
C GLY A 299 7.94 -36.41 6.26
N GLU A 300 7.92 -36.15 7.57
CA GLU A 300 6.76 -36.43 8.42
C GLU A 300 5.62 -35.47 8.16
N VAL A 301 5.89 -34.17 8.01
CA VAL A 301 4.86 -33.19 7.64
C VAL A 301 4.26 -33.52 6.27
N ALA A 302 5.08 -33.87 5.28
CA ALA A 302 4.61 -34.32 3.98
C ALA A 302 3.72 -35.58 4.08
N ARG A 303 4.13 -36.57 4.89
CA ARG A 303 3.37 -37.80 5.15
C ARG A 303 2.01 -37.51 5.81
N ARG A 304 1.97 -36.64 6.81
CA ARG A 304 0.75 -36.31 7.56
C ARG A 304 -0.26 -35.52 6.71
N VAL A 305 0.24 -34.62 5.87
CA VAL A 305 -0.57 -33.85 4.89
C VAL A 305 -0.81 -34.63 3.58
N SER A 306 -0.39 -35.91 3.50
CA SER A 306 -0.58 -36.80 2.34
C SER A 306 -0.04 -36.26 1.01
N ILE A 307 1.12 -35.61 1.03
CA ILE A 307 1.82 -35.05 -0.14
C ILE A 307 3.27 -35.58 -0.26
N SER A 308 3.88 -35.42 -1.43
CA SER A 308 5.31 -35.71 -1.60
C SER A 308 6.19 -34.59 -1.02
N VAL A 309 7.38 -34.94 -0.53
CA VAL A 309 8.38 -33.97 -0.03
C VAL A 309 8.80 -32.96 -1.11
N SER A 310 8.84 -33.38 -2.38
CA SER A 310 9.10 -32.50 -3.53
C SER A 310 7.98 -31.47 -3.71
N TYR A 311 6.72 -31.87 -3.52
CA TYR A 311 5.58 -30.96 -3.57
C TYR A 311 5.57 -29.98 -2.39
N LEU A 312 5.81 -30.47 -1.15
CA LEU A 312 5.94 -29.61 0.03
C LEU A 312 7.03 -28.55 -0.15
N THR A 313 8.22 -28.98 -0.60
CA THR A 313 9.34 -28.06 -0.89
C THR A 313 8.96 -27.01 -1.94
N LYS A 314 8.25 -27.39 -3.00
CA LYS A 314 7.73 -26.44 -4.01
C LYS A 314 6.66 -25.48 -3.45
N LEU A 315 5.78 -25.95 -2.56
CA LEU A 315 4.78 -25.10 -1.89
C LEU A 315 5.47 -24.01 -1.06
N LEU A 316 6.42 -24.38 -0.20
CA LEU A 316 7.16 -23.42 0.64
C LEU A 316 8.06 -22.49 -0.19
N ALA A 317 8.74 -23.02 -1.22
CA ALA A 317 9.53 -22.21 -2.15
C ALA A 317 8.68 -21.18 -2.90
N SER A 318 7.40 -21.46 -3.18
CA SER A 318 6.47 -20.47 -3.76
C SER A 318 6.08 -19.33 -2.80
N ARG A 319 6.48 -19.41 -1.53
CA ARG A 319 6.46 -18.30 -0.54
C ARG A 319 7.87 -17.79 -0.18
N GLY A 320 8.90 -18.14 -0.94
CA GLY A 320 10.27 -17.68 -0.69
C GLY A 320 10.92 -18.25 0.60
N THR A 321 10.37 -19.32 1.17
CA THR A 321 10.87 -19.90 2.44
C THR A 321 11.18 -21.39 2.29
N THR A 322 11.83 -21.96 3.31
CA THR A 322 12.13 -23.40 3.40
C THR A 322 11.56 -23.98 4.69
N PHE A 323 11.36 -25.29 4.74
CA PHE A 323 10.87 -25.99 5.93
C PHE A 323 11.75 -25.72 7.16
N GLY A 324 13.07 -25.87 7.01
CA GLY A 324 14.02 -25.67 8.12
C GLY A 324 14.05 -24.23 8.61
N HIS A 325 13.94 -23.26 7.71
CA HIS A 325 13.82 -21.84 8.08
C HIS A 325 12.52 -21.59 8.86
N LEU A 326 11.37 -22.00 8.32
CA LEU A 326 10.07 -21.80 8.97
C LEU A 326 9.98 -22.47 10.34
N LEU A 327 10.46 -23.71 10.47
CA LEU A 327 10.49 -24.44 11.74
C LEU A 327 11.42 -23.75 12.76
N GLN A 328 12.62 -23.34 12.36
CA GLN A 328 13.51 -22.57 13.25
C GLN A 328 12.85 -21.27 13.70
N GLN A 329 12.15 -20.59 12.79
CA GLN A 329 11.46 -19.34 13.09
C GLN A 329 10.40 -19.53 14.18
N ARG A 330 9.52 -20.54 14.05
CA ARG A 330 8.50 -20.89 15.07
C ARG A 330 9.09 -21.26 16.43
N ARG A 331 10.13 -22.10 16.44
CA ARG A 331 10.84 -22.49 17.66
C ARG A 331 11.44 -21.28 18.41
N LEU A 332 11.97 -20.31 17.68
CA LEU A 332 12.49 -19.07 18.27
C LEU A 332 11.39 -18.13 18.77
N ASP A 333 10.26 -18.03 18.07
CA ASP A 333 9.12 -17.22 18.49
C ASP A 333 8.46 -17.74 19.78
N HIS A 334 8.30 -19.06 19.89
CA HIS A 334 7.88 -19.70 21.14
C HIS A 334 8.86 -19.41 22.29
N ALA A 335 10.17 -19.59 22.06
CA ALA A 335 11.18 -19.30 23.07
C ALA A 335 11.17 -17.82 23.50
N TRP A 336 10.92 -16.88 22.58
CA TRP A 336 10.81 -15.45 22.88
C TRP A 336 9.61 -15.10 23.77
N ALA A 337 8.49 -15.78 23.58
CA ALA A 337 7.30 -15.65 24.42
C ALA A 337 7.55 -16.21 25.83
N VAL A 338 8.10 -17.43 25.94
CA VAL A 338 8.40 -18.08 27.23
C VAL A 338 9.50 -17.35 28.02
N LEU A 339 10.41 -16.63 27.34
CA LEU A 339 11.46 -15.81 27.97
C LEU A 339 11.02 -14.37 28.28
N ALA A 340 9.73 -14.03 28.20
CA ALA A 340 9.25 -12.74 28.71
C ALA A 340 9.59 -12.56 30.20
N PRO A 341 9.77 -11.31 30.69
CA PRO A 341 9.98 -11.04 32.11
C PRO A 341 8.87 -11.61 33.03
N ASP A 342 7.62 -11.57 32.56
CA ASP A 342 6.45 -12.15 33.24
C ASP A 342 6.30 -13.67 33.01
N GLY A 343 7.28 -14.31 32.37
CA GLY A 343 7.30 -15.74 32.07
C GLY A 343 7.56 -16.63 33.29
N PRO A 344 7.52 -17.96 33.14
CA PRO A 344 7.64 -18.89 34.27
C PRO A 344 9.01 -18.76 34.96
N PRO A 345 9.08 -18.31 36.23
CA PRO A 345 10.35 -17.97 36.88
C PRO A 345 11.27 -19.18 37.09
N THR A 346 10.72 -20.40 37.09
CA THR A 346 11.45 -21.66 37.32
C THR A 346 12.01 -22.32 36.06
N ALA A 347 11.59 -21.93 34.85
CA ALA A 347 12.12 -22.52 33.62
C ALA A 347 13.57 -22.06 33.42
N THR A 348 14.53 -22.94 33.14
CA THR A 348 15.91 -22.53 32.80
C THR A 348 16.04 -22.17 31.32
N ILE A 349 17.09 -21.44 30.91
CA ILE A 349 17.35 -21.19 29.47
C ILE A 349 17.46 -22.52 28.70
N THR A 350 18.11 -23.51 29.29
CA THR A 350 18.22 -24.88 28.76
C THR A 350 16.87 -25.57 28.62
N SER A 351 15.98 -25.48 29.62
CA SER A 351 14.66 -26.10 29.52
C SER A 351 13.74 -25.36 28.53
N VAL A 352 13.89 -24.05 28.34
CA VAL A 352 13.17 -23.33 27.28
C VAL A 352 13.68 -23.72 25.89
N ALA A 353 15.00 -23.92 25.72
CA ALA A 353 15.56 -24.41 24.47
C ALA A 353 14.98 -25.78 24.10
N HIS A 354 15.00 -26.74 25.02
CA HIS A 354 14.43 -28.07 24.82
C HIS A 354 12.91 -28.07 24.65
N GLY A 355 12.17 -27.31 25.47
CA GLY A 355 10.72 -27.14 25.33
C GLY A 355 10.29 -26.40 24.06
N SER A 356 11.24 -25.77 23.34
CA SER A 356 11.03 -25.18 22.02
C SER A 356 11.65 -26.03 20.90
N GLY A 357 11.93 -27.33 21.14
CA GLY A 357 12.41 -28.26 20.11
C GLY A 357 13.88 -28.14 19.72
N PHE A 358 14.73 -27.41 20.46
CA PHE A 358 16.17 -27.41 20.25
C PHE A 358 16.85 -28.56 21.02
N ARG A 359 17.69 -29.34 20.33
CA ARG A 359 18.54 -30.38 20.97
C ARG A 359 19.77 -29.81 21.68
N ASP A 360 20.23 -28.63 21.26
CA ASP A 360 21.50 -28.02 21.70
C ASP A 360 21.26 -26.56 22.12
N SER A 361 21.63 -26.24 23.36
CA SER A 361 21.44 -24.91 23.96
C SER A 361 22.41 -23.84 23.43
N ALA A 362 23.59 -24.23 22.93
CA ALA A 362 24.56 -23.34 22.29
C ALA A 362 24.17 -23.04 20.83
N HIS A 363 23.55 -23.99 20.11
CA HIS A 363 22.90 -23.73 18.83
C HIS A 363 21.70 -22.80 19.02
N PHE A 364 20.81 -23.09 19.98
CA PHE A 364 19.70 -22.22 20.36
C PHE A 364 20.16 -20.79 20.66
N SER A 365 21.14 -20.61 21.54
CA SER A 365 21.61 -19.28 21.96
C SER A 365 22.18 -18.46 20.80
N ARG A 366 22.87 -19.10 19.84
CA ARG A 366 23.37 -18.46 18.62
C ARG A 366 22.22 -18.06 17.70
N ALA A 367 21.28 -18.97 17.42
CA ALA A 367 20.12 -18.70 16.57
C ALA A 367 19.20 -17.60 17.15
N PHE A 368 18.97 -17.63 18.47
CA PHE A 368 18.18 -16.62 19.17
C PHE A 368 18.82 -15.23 19.07
N ARG A 369 20.14 -15.12 19.33
CA ARG A 369 20.86 -13.85 19.20
C ARG A 369 20.91 -13.36 17.74
N ALA A 370 21.08 -14.26 16.78
CA ALA A 370 21.10 -13.91 15.36
C ALA A 370 19.75 -13.34 14.89
N ARG A 371 18.63 -13.83 15.44
CA ARG A 371 17.28 -13.34 15.12
C ARG A 371 16.92 -12.05 15.88
N PHE A 372 17.13 -12.02 17.19
CA PHE A 372 16.57 -10.99 18.07
C PHE A 372 17.61 -9.95 18.56
N GLY A 373 18.87 -10.03 18.14
CA GLY A 373 19.95 -9.13 18.53
C GLY A 373 20.49 -9.32 19.97
N ILE A 374 19.63 -9.76 20.89
CA ILE A 374 19.94 -10.00 22.31
C ILE A 374 20.03 -11.49 22.66
N THR A 375 20.67 -11.82 23.77
CA THR A 375 20.75 -13.21 24.27
C THR A 375 19.47 -13.65 24.99
N PRO A 376 19.20 -14.97 25.10
CA PRO A 376 18.08 -15.50 25.89
C PRO A 376 18.04 -14.99 27.34
N SER A 377 19.20 -14.84 27.98
CA SER A 377 19.33 -14.34 29.35
C SER A 377 18.98 -12.85 29.46
N GLN A 378 19.38 -12.03 28.48
CA GLN A 378 19.01 -10.61 28.42
C GLN A 378 17.51 -10.42 28.21
N ARG A 379 16.89 -11.20 27.32
CA ARG A 379 15.43 -11.17 27.11
C ARG A 379 14.65 -11.42 28.40
N ARG A 380 15.12 -12.36 29.23
CA ARG A 380 14.52 -12.72 30.51
C ARG A 380 14.73 -11.69 31.61
N ALA A 381 15.92 -11.09 31.70
CA ALA A 381 16.24 -10.12 32.74
C ALA A 381 15.36 -8.85 32.65
N GLY A 382 14.79 -8.58 31.47
CA GLY A 382 14.20 -7.30 31.13
C GLY A 382 15.29 -6.29 30.70
N PRO A 383 14.89 -5.21 30.00
CA PRO A 383 15.73 -4.03 29.82
C PRO A 383 15.93 -3.26 31.13
#